data_AF-A0A2E3HU02-F1
#
_entry.id   AF-A0A2E3HU02-F1
#
_cell.length_a   1.000
_cell.length_b   1.000
_cell.length_c   1.000
_cell.angle_alpha   90.00
_cell.angle_beta   90.00
_cell.angle_gamma   90.00
#
_symmetry.space_group_name_H-M   'P 1'
#
loop_
_entity.id
_entity.type
_entity.pdbx_description
1 polymer ?
#
loop_
_entity_poly.entity_id
_entity_poly.type
_entity_poly.pdbx_seq_one_letter_code
_entity_poly.pdbx_strand_id
1 'polypeptide(L)'
;MEKIRELVALLQAGIEEYDDQLKLLQKERLKFLRLSITDEFGVEEGDSSKDSWILHLAQLEKSLGLRLDALRRAIKDSAASIDF
;
A
#
# COMPACT_ATOMS: atom_id res chain seq x y z
N MET A 1 -20.95 13.27 19.13
CA MET A 1 -19.59 13.09 19.69
C MET A 1 -19.07 11.67 19.51
N GLU A 2 -19.83 10.62 19.82
CA GLU A 2 -19.36 9.23 19.70
C GLU A 2 -19.04 8.80 18.26
N LYS A 3 -19.95 9.05 17.31
CA LYS A 3 -19.71 8.82 15.86
C LYS A 3 -18.44 9.51 15.33
N ILE A 4 -18.15 10.72 15.81
CA ILE A 4 -16.94 11.46 15.40
C ILE A 4 -15.68 10.76 15.92
N ARG A 5 -15.70 10.21 17.14
CA ARG A 5 -14.57 9.45 17.68
C ARG A 5 -14.35 8.13 16.92
N GLU A 6 -15.43 7.43 16.58
CA GLU A 6 -15.36 6.19 15.79
C GLU A 6 -14.76 6.45 14.40
N LEU A 7 -15.20 7.53 13.74
CA LEU A 7 -14.66 7.95 12.45
C LEU A 7 -13.16 8.31 12.53
N VAL A 8 -12.74 9.01 13.58
CA VAL A 8 -11.32 9.32 13.81
C VAL A 8 -10.50 8.05 14.00
N ALA A 9 -11.00 7.09 14.78
CA ALA A 9 -10.31 5.81 15.02
C ALA A 9 -10.19 4.98 13.72
N LEU A 10 -11.24 4.92 12.92
CA LEU A 10 -11.23 4.23 11.62
C LEU A 10 -10.25 4.91 10.64
N LEU A 11 -10.21 6.24 10.63
CA LEU A 11 -9.27 7.00 9.81
C LEU A 11 -7.82 6.73 10.23
N GLN A 12 -7.54 6.73 11.53
CA GLN A 12 -6.20 6.45 12.06
C GLN A 12 -5.74 5.04 11.70
N ALA A 13 -6.58 4.02 11.92
CA ALA A 13 -6.26 2.65 11.53
C ALA A 13 -5.99 2.52 10.02
N GLY A 14 -6.78 3.21 9.20
CA GLY A 14 -6.59 3.24 7.76
C GLY A 14 -5.29 3.94 7.30
N ILE A 15 -4.90 5.02 7.96
CA ILE A 15 -3.62 5.71 7.72
C ILE A 15 -2.45 4.83 8.13
N GLU A 16 -2.51 4.19 9.30
CA GLU A 16 -1.47 3.28 9.78
C GLU A 16 -1.28 2.10 8.81
N GLU A 17 -2.38 1.48 8.36
CA GLU A 17 -2.30 0.40 7.38
C GLU A 17 -1.70 0.88 6.05
N TYR A 18 -2.07 2.07 5.58
CA TYR A 18 -1.48 2.66 4.37
C TYR A 18 0.03 2.88 4.52
N ASP A 19 0.47 3.44 5.64
CA ASP A 19 1.89 3.70 5.91
C ASP A 19 2.70 2.40 5.97
N ASP A 20 2.15 1.34 6.56
CA ASP A 20 2.84 0.04 6.63
C ASP A 20 2.95 -0.62 5.26
N GLN A 21 1.93 -0.51 4.41
CA GLN A 21 2.01 -0.97 3.03
C GLN A 21 2.99 -0.14 2.20
N LEU A 22 3.10 1.17 2.46
CA LEU A 22 4.07 2.04 1.80
C LEU A 22 5.51 1.64 2.16
N LYS A 23 5.78 1.37 3.44
CA LYS A 23 7.09 0.86 3.88
C LYS A 23 7.42 -0.49 3.24
N LEU A 24 6.43 -1.38 3.13
CA LEU A 24 6.60 -2.66 2.44
C LEU A 24 7.00 -2.45 0.97
N LEU A 25 6.26 -1.61 0.23
CA LEU A 25 6.59 -1.30 -1.17
C LEU A 25 8.01 -0.72 -1.30
N GLN A 26 8.41 0.19 -0.40
CA GLN A 26 9.77 0.75 -0.41
C GLN A 26 10.85 -0.32 -0.16
N LYS A 27 10.60 -1.24 0.77
CA LYS A 27 11.50 -2.37 1.06
C LYS A 27 11.63 -3.31 -0.15
N GLU A 28 10.52 -3.66 -0.80
CA GLU A 28 10.53 -4.51 -1.99
C GLU A 28 11.22 -3.82 -3.18
N ARG A 29 11.00 -2.50 -3.37
CA ARG A 29 11.71 -1.70 -4.38
C ARG A 29 13.22 -1.70 -4.14
N LEU A 30 13.66 -1.55 -2.88
CA LEU A 30 15.07 -1.61 -2.54
C LEU A 30 15.67 -3.00 -2.83
N LYS A 31 14.94 -4.07 -2.50
CA LYS A 31 15.36 -5.44 -2.82
C LYS A 31 15.48 -5.66 -4.33
N PHE A 32 14.51 -5.19 -5.10
CA PHE A 32 14.57 -5.23 -6.57
C PHE A 32 15.78 -4.48 -7.14
N LEU A 33 16.08 -3.28 -6.63
CA LEU A 33 17.25 -2.51 -7.05
C LEU A 33 18.54 -3.25 -6.75
N ARG A 34 18.66 -3.85 -5.55
CA ARG A 34 19.81 -4.65 -5.17
C ARG A 34 20.01 -5.80 -6.15
N LEU A 35 18.97 -6.61 -6.39
CA LEU A 35 19.01 -7.73 -7.35
C LEU A 35 19.34 -7.27 -8.77
N SER A 36 18.88 -6.07 -9.16
CA SER A 36 19.19 -5.48 -10.47
C SER A 36 20.64 -5.04 -10.63
N ILE A 37 21.28 -4.62 -9.53
CA ILE A 37 22.70 -4.23 -9.52
C ILE A 37 23.59 -5.47 -9.47
N THR A 38 23.19 -6.51 -8.74
CA THR A 38 23.97 -7.74 -8.58
C THR A 38 23.72 -8.78 -9.68
N ASP A 39 22.74 -8.55 -10.55
CA ASP A 39 22.26 -9.50 -11.58
C ASP A 39 21.86 -10.86 -10.98
N GLU A 40 21.37 -10.83 -9.74
CA GLU A 40 21.02 -12.02 -8.95
C GLU A 40 19.58 -12.48 -9.17
N PHE A 41 18.90 -12.05 -10.24
CA PHE A 41 17.56 -12.54 -10.53
C PHE A 41 17.59 -13.99 -11.01
N GLY A 42 16.86 -14.89 -10.34
CA GLY A 42 16.70 -16.27 -10.79
C GLY A 42 17.96 -17.13 -10.64
N VAL A 43 18.91 -16.71 -9.78
CA VAL A 43 20.16 -17.45 -9.53
C VAL A 43 19.91 -18.69 -8.66
N GLU A 44 18.85 -18.70 -7.86
CA GLU A 44 18.42 -19.87 -7.08
C GLU A 44 17.17 -20.55 -7.67
N GLU A 45 17.08 -21.87 -7.51
CA GLU A 45 15.93 -22.65 -7.96
C GLU A 45 14.69 -22.26 -7.12
N GLY A 46 13.75 -21.53 -7.75
CA GLY A 46 12.59 -20.94 -7.08
C GLY A 46 12.60 -19.41 -7.01
N ASP A 47 13.68 -18.75 -7.42
CA ASP A 47 13.73 -17.30 -7.47
C ASP A 47 12.90 -16.71 -8.61
N SER A 48 12.21 -15.61 -8.28
CA SER A 48 11.35 -14.90 -9.22
C SER A 48 12.17 -14.18 -10.29
N SER A 49 11.77 -14.31 -11.56
CA SER A 49 12.36 -13.55 -12.66
C SER A 49 12.18 -12.03 -12.45
N LYS A 50 13.02 -11.23 -13.11
CA LYS A 50 12.91 -9.76 -13.10
C LYS A 50 11.50 -9.28 -13.50
N ASP A 51 10.87 -9.93 -14.47
CA ASP A 51 9.50 -9.59 -14.90
C ASP A 51 8.46 -9.90 -13.82
N SER A 52 8.60 -11.03 -13.13
CA SER A 52 7.74 -11.37 -11.99
C SER A 52 7.87 -10.35 -10.85
N TRP A 53 9.09 -9.86 -10.61
CA TRP A 53 9.34 -8.79 -9.65
C TRP A 53 8.68 -7.46 -10.06
N ILE A 54 8.80 -7.06 -11.33
CA ILE A 54 8.16 -5.83 -11.83
C ILE A 54 6.64 -5.94 -11.67
N LEU A 55 6.06 -7.09 -12.00
CA LEU A 55 4.63 -7.34 -11.81
C LEU A 55 4.23 -7.24 -10.32
N HIS A 56 5.01 -7.83 -9.43
CA HIS A 56 4.77 -7.77 -7.98
C HIS A 56 4.78 -6.32 -7.46
N LEU A 57 5.79 -5.53 -7.85
CA LEU A 57 5.88 -4.11 -7.46
C LEU A 57 4.69 -3.30 -8.00
N ALA A 58 4.28 -3.54 -9.24
CA ALA A 58 3.12 -2.88 -9.83
C ALA A 58 1.81 -3.23 -9.09
N GLN A 59 1.66 -4.48 -8.64
CA GLN A 59 0.51 -4.91 -7.84
C GLN A 59 0.48 -4.22 -6.47
N LEU A 60 1.62 -4.11 -5.78
CA LEU A 60 1.73 -3.40 -4.51
C LEU A 60 1.39 -1.91 -4.68
N GLU A 61 1.92 -1.26 -5.71
CA GLU A 61 1.63 0.15 -6.02
C GLU A 61 0.15 0.37 -6.35
N LYS A 62 -0.45 -0.51 -7.15
CA LYS A 62 -1.89 -0.48 -7.44
C LYS A 62 -2.73 -0.66 -6.17
N SER A 63 -2.34 -1.59 -5.29
CA SER A 63 -3.04 -1.82 -4.02
C SER A 63 -3.02 -0.57 -3.13
N LEU A 64 -1.86 0.10 -3.02
CA LEU A 64 -1.74 1.37 -2.29
C LEU A 64 -2.63 2.47 -2.88
N GLY A 65 -2.71 2.59 -4.21
CA GLY A 65 -3.61 3.54 -4.86
C GLY A 65 -5.07 3.30 -4.50
N LEU A 66 -5.53 2.04 -4.55
CA LEU A 66 -6.90 1.67 -4.18
C LEU A 66 -7.22 1.98 -2.71
N ARG A 67 -6.27 1.75 -1.81
CA ARG A 67 -6.41 2.07 -0.38
C ARG A 67 -6.54 3.58 -0.15
N LEU A 68 -5.70 4.37 -0.81
CA LEU A 68 -5.76 5.83 -0.72
C LEU A 68 -7.10 6.37 -1.22
N ASP A 69 -7.60 5.85 -2.34
CA ASP A 69 -8.89 6.26 -2.88
C ASP A 69 -10.06 5.83 -1.99
N ALA A 70 -9.98 4.64 -1.39
CA ALA A 70 -10.95 4.18 -0.40
C ALA A 70 -10.97 5.10 0.84
N LEU A 71 -9.81 5.50 1.37
CA LEU A 71 -9.72 6.44 2.49
C LEU A 71 -10.32 7.80 2.13
N ARG A 72 -9.97 8.36 0.97
CA ARG A 72 -10.53 9.63 0.48
C ARG A 72 -12.05 9.56 0.36
N ARG A 73 -12.57 8.45 -0.16
CA ARG A 73 -14.01 8.23 -0.30
C ARG A 73 -14.69 8.10 1.06
N ALA A 74 -14.13 7.32 1.98
CA ALA A 74 -14.65 7.18 3.33
C ALA A 74 -14.73 8.53 4.07
N ILE A 75 -13.70 9.39 3.93
CA ILE A 75 -13.73 10.76 4.50
C ILE A 75 -14.88 11.57 3.89
N LYS A 76 -15.02 11.56 2.56
CA LYS A 76 -16.06 12.32 1.86
C LYS A 76 -17.46 11.87 2.25
N ASP A 77 -17.69 10.56 2.30
CA ASP A 77 -18.98 9.97 2.66
C ASP A 77 -19.31 10.24 4.14
N SER A 78 -18.30 10.20 5.01
CA SER A 78 -18.45 10.53 6.43
C SER A 78 -18.78 12.01 6.65
N ALA A 79 -18.11 12.92 5.95
CA ALA A 79 -18.41 14.36 6.01
C ALA A 79 -19.85 14.64 5.55
N ALA A 80 -20.27 14.05 4.43
CA ALA A 80 -21.64 14.18 3.93
C ALA A 80 -22.69 13.65 4.91
N SER A 81 -22.36 12.63 5.71
CA SER A 81 -23.27 12.05 6.72
C SER A 81 -23.41 12.90 7.99
N ILE A 82 -22.53 13.87 8.22
CA ILE A 82 -22.55 14.77 9.38
C ILE A 82 -23.42 16.01 9.12
N ASP A 83 -23.56 16.42 7.86
CA ASP A 83 -24.36 17.59 7.44
C ASP A 83 -25.88 17.33 7.38
N PHE A 84 -26.36 16.15 7.80
CA PHE A 84 -27.78 15.74 7.86
C PHE A 84 -28.24 15.39 9.29
#